data_AF-A0A536YCR3-F1
#
_entry.id   AF-A0A536YCR3-F1
#
_cell.length_a   1.000
_cell.length_b   1.000
_cell.length_c   1.000
_cell.angle_alpha   90.00
_cell.angle_beta   90.00
_cell.angle_gamma   90.00
#
_symmetry.space_group_name_H-M   'P 1'
#
loop_
_entity.id
_entity.type
_entity.pdbx_description
1 polymer ?
#
loop_
_entity_poly.entity_id
_entity_poly.type
_entity_poly.pdbx_seq_one_letter_code
_entity_poly.pdbx_strand_id
1 'polypeptide(L)' 'MVRGSAGRPGAQFVSEIKRVVELVSNHPERFPTKHVEIRCAQARRFPYSVFFRPEVNRVVVLAVFHARRNPAVWQARA' A
#
# COMPACT_ATOMS: atom_id res chain seq x y z
N MET A 1 -9.59 -27.17 16.72
CA MET A 1 -8.19 -27.31 16.26
C MET A 1 -8.02 -26.50 14.96
N VAL A 2 -7.59 -25.24 15.05
CA VAL A 2 -7.17 -24.45 13.88
C VAL A 2 -5.71 -24.08 14.13
N ARG A 3 -4.80 -24.88 13.56
CA ARG A 3 -3.36 -24.59 13.57
C ARG A 3 -3.07 -23.56 12.48
N GLY A 4 -3.09 -22.28 12.84
CA GLY A 4 -2.47 -21.23 12.03
C GLY A 4 -1.09 -20.96 12.57
N SER A 5 -0.03 -21.30 11.82
CA SER A 5 1.34 -20.91 12.17
C SER A 5 1.40 -19.38 12.20
N ALA A 6 1.34 -18.80 13.40
CA ALA A 6 1.37 -17.36 13.59
C ALA A 6 2.81 -16.86 13.38
N GLY A 7 3.18 -16.67 12.11
CA GLY A 7 4.39 -15.92 11.77
C GLY A 7 4.41 -14.58 12.51
N ARG A 8 5.59 -14.09 12.88
CA ARG A 8 5.74 -12.82 13.62
C ARG A 8 5.01 -11.70 12.85
N PRO A 9 4.18 -10.86 13.49
CA PRO A 9 3.37 -9.84 12.82
C PRO A 9 4.16 -8.92 11.89
N GLY A 10 5.43 -8.63 12.23
CA GLY A 10 6.33 -7.86 11.36
C GLY A 10 6.64 -8.55 10.02
N ALA A 11 6.90 -9.86 10.02
CA ALA A 11 7.14 -10.61 8.79
C ALA A 11 5.88 -10.66 7.91
N GLN A 12 4.72 -10.83 8.53
CA GLN A 12 3.44 -10.81 7.83
C GLN A 12 3.13 -9.42 7.23
N PHE A 13 3.47 -8.35 7.93
CA PHE A 13 3.36 -6.99 7.42
C PHE A 13 4.24 -6.77 6.20
N VAL A 14 5.52 -7.15 6.28
CA VAL A 14 6.46 -7.02 5.14
C VAL A 14 5.97 -7.79 3.93
N SER A 15 5.53 -9.05 4.11
CA SER A 15 4.98 -9.86 3.01
C SER A 15 3.72 -9.24 2.40
N GLU A 16 2.85 -8.68 3.23
CA GLU A 16 1.62 -8.03 2.75
C GLU A 16 1.92 -6.75 1.96
N ILE A 17 2.86 -5.92 2.41
CA ILE A 17 3.27 -4.72 1.65
C ILE A 17 3.96 -5.10 0.34
N LYS A 18 4.85 -6.11 0.35
CA LYS A 18 5.47 -6.62 -0.89
C LYS A 18 4.42 -7.08 -1.89
N ARG A 19 3.43 -7.87 -1.45
CA ARG A 19 2.30 -8.31 -2.27
C ARG A 19 1.53 -7.13 -2.88
N VAL A 20 1.29 -6.06 -2.12
CA VAL A 20 0.63 -4.86 -2.65
C VAL A 20 1.51 -4.14 -3.66
N VAL A 21 2.81 -3.99 -3.40
CA VAL A 21 3.77 -3.35 -4.32
C VAL A 21 3.87 -4.11 -5.64
N GLU A 22 3.94 -5.44 -5.61
CA GLU A 22 3.93 -6.29 -6.80
C GLU A 22 2.63 -6.12 -7.59
N LEU A 23 1.49 -6.08 -6.90
CA LEU A 23 0.19 -5.91 -7.53
C LEU A 23 0.05 -4.56 -8.24
N VAL A 24 0.48 -3.46 -7.59
CA VAL A 24 0.42 -2.12 -8.22
C VAL A 24 1.45 -1.97 -9.33
N SER A 25 2.57 -2.69 -9.28
CA SER A 25 3.59 -2.67 -10.33
C SER A 25 3.11 -3.40 -11.59
N ASN A 26 2.42 -4.53 -11.42
CA ASN A 26 1.93 -5.34 -12.55
C ASN A 26 0.63 -4.81 -13.16
N HIS A 27 -0.22 -4.18 -12.35
CA HIS A 27 -1.55 -3.74 -12.77
C HIS A 27 -1.95 -2.39 -12.15
N PRO A 28 -1.18 -1.31 -12.41
CA PRO A 28 -1.43 0.00 -11.80
C PRO A 28 -2.82 0.56 -12.15
N GLU A 29 -3.34 0.27 -13.33
CA GLU A 29 -4.62 0.75 -13.85
C GLU A 29 -5.85 0.20 -13.10
N ARG A 30 -5.71 -0.92 -12.38
CA ARG A 30 -6.79 -1.51 -11.57
C ARG A 30 -7.21 -0.65 -10.38
N PHE A 31 -6.38 0.32 -9.99
CA PHE A 31 -6.63 1.16 -8.84
C PHE A 31 -7.12 2.54 -9.29
N PRO A 32 -8.25 3.04 -8.76
CA PRO A 32 -8.76 4.34 -9.17
C PRO A 32 -7.79 5.48 -8.81
N THR A 33 -7.75 6.50 -9.66
CA THR A 33 -7.04 7.75 -9.37
C THR A 33 -7.77 8.50 -8.26
N LYS A 34 -7.08 8.85 -7.18
CA LYS A 34 -7.63 9.63 -6.06
C LYS A 34 -7.39 11.13 -6.19
N HIS A 35 -6.23 11.53 -6.71
CA HIS A 35 -5.84 12.93 -6.85
C HIS A 35 -4.70 13.03 -7.86
N VAL A 36 -4.82 13.83 -8.92
CA VAL A 36 -3.79 14.13 -9.94
C VAL A 36 -2.76 12.98 -10.12
N GLU A 37 -3.16 11.94 -10.85
CA GLU A 37 -2.36 10.74 -11.18
C GLU A 37 -1.94 9.83 -10.01
N ILE A 38 -2.22 10.21 -8.77
CA ILE A 38 -1.98 9.38 -7.59
C ILE A 38 -3.09 8.35 -7.47
N ARG A 39 -2.68 7.09 -7.35
CA ARG A 39 -3.51 5.91 -7.11
C ARG A 39 -3.21 5.35 -5.72
N CYS A 40 -4.14 4.56 -5.19
CA CYS A 40 -4.07 4.02 -3.84
C CYS A 40 -4.52 2.57 -3.80
N ALA A 41 -3.68 1.69 -3.22
CA ALA A 41 -3.99 0.29 -2.98
C ALA A 41 -3.97 -0.01 -1.47
N GLN A 42 -4.98 -0.71 -0.97
CA GLN A 42 -5.06 -1.07 0.45
C GLN A 42 -4.47 -2.46 0.71
N ALA A 43 -3.71 -2.57 1.80
CA ALA A 43 -3.38 -3.85 2.39
C ALA A 43 -4.66 -4.49 2.97
N ARG A 44 -4.75 -5.82 2.90
CA ARG A 44 -5.92 -6.60 3.30
C ARG A 44 -5.99 -6.78 4.81
N ARG A 45 -4.86 -7.10 5.43
CA ARG A 45 -4.78 -7.50 6.85
C ARG A 45 -4.39 -6.37 7.79
N PHE A 46 -3.65 -5.40 7.27
CA PHE A 46 -3.17 -4.25 8.05
C PHE A 46 -3.85 -3.00 7.53
N PRO A 47 -4.18 -2.02 8.37
CA PRO A 47 -4.82 -0.79 7.95
C PRO A 47 -3.79 0.15 7.30
N TYR A 48 -3.06 -0.33 6.29
CA TYR A 48 -2.08 0.43 5.53
C TYR A 48 -2.52 0.56 4.07
N SER A 49 -2.18 1.70 3.48
CA SER A 49 -2.40 2.03 2.08
C SER A 49 -1.07 2.35 1.41
N VAL A 50 -0.87 1.85 0.19
CA VAL A 50 0.23 2.20 -0.69
C VAL A 50 -0.28 3.24 -1.68
N PHE A 51 0.27 4.45 -1.60
CA PHE A 51 0.03 5.53 -2.55
C PHE A 51 1.15 5.51 -3.59
N PHE A 52 0.77 5.60 -4.86
CA PHE A 52 1.72 5.48 -5.96
C PHE A 52 1.24 6.27 -7.19
N ARG A 53 2.15 6.54 -8.13
CA ARG A 53 1.78 6.93 -9.49
C ARG A 53 2.44 5.99 -10.50
N PRO A 54 1.72 5.56 -11.55
CA PRO A 54 2.36 4.95 -12.71
C PRO A 54 3.15 5.98 -13.50
N GLU A 55 4.34 5.61 -13.95
CA GLU A 55 5.15 6.30 -14.95
C GLU A 55 5.40 5.33 -16.11
N VAL A 56 5.96 5.81 -17.24
CA VAL A 56 6.06 5.04 -18.49
C VAL A 56 6.63 3.63 -18.31
N ASN A 57 7.68 3.47 -17.48
CA ASN A 57 8.40 2.20 -17.31
C ASN A 57 8.44 1.70 -15.86
N ARG A 58 7.71 2.34 -14.94
CA ARG A 58 7.78 2.01 -13.51
C ARG A 58 6.57 2.52 -12.74
N VAL A 59 6.42 2.03 -11.51
CA VAL A 59 5.55 2.65 -10.52
C VAL A 59 6.41 3.33 -9.47
N VAL A 60 6.08 4.59 -9.15
CA VAL A 60 6.71 5.31 -8.04
C VAL A 60 5.81 5.23 -6.83
N VAL A 61 6.27 4.54 -5.79
CA VAL A 61 5.59 4.51 -4.49
C VAL A 61 5.92 5.80 -3.76
N LEU A 62 4.88 6.59 -3.50
CA LEU A 62 4.97 7.89 -2.81
C LEU A 62 4.91 7.71 -1.29
N ALA A 63 4.06 6.80 -0.81
CA ALA A 63 3.90 6.55 0.62
C ALA A 63 3.31 5.16 0.91
N VAL A 64 3.70 4.61 2.06
CA VAL A 64 3.03 3.47 2.71
C VAL A 64 2.50 3.97 4.05
N PHE A 65 1.19 4.16 4.14
CA PHE A 65 0.56 4.94 5.22
C PHE A 65 -0.44 4.15 6.03
N HIS A 66 -0.40 4.29 7.35
CA HIS A 66 -1.37 3.69 8.27
C HIS A 66 -2.69 4.47 8.26
N ALA A 67 -3.70 3.97 7.56
CA ALA A 67 -4.99 4.63 7.30
C ALA A 67 -5.80 5.01 8.56
N ARG A 68 -5.57 4.36 9.71
CA ARG A 68 -6.22 4.75 10.98
C ARG A 68 -5.47 5.86 11.74
N ARG A 69 -4.29 6.27 11.27
CA ARG A 69 -3.53 7.38 11.88
C ARG A 69 -4.04 8.69 11.29
N ASN A 70 -4.07 9.76 12.10
CA ASN A 70 -4.61 11.06 11.73
C ASN A 70 -4.11 11.50 10.32
N PRO A 71 -5.01 11.75 9.35
CA PRO A 71 -4.65 12.16 7.99
C PRO A 71 -3.82 13.45 7.91
N ALA A 72 -3.90 14.34 8.91
CA ALA A 72 -3.14 15.60 8.93
C ALA A 72 -1.62 15.38 8.85
N VAL A 73 -1.12 14.20 9.22
CA VAL A 73 0.31 13.88 9.28
C VAL A 73 0.98 13.84 7.90
N TRP A 74 0.26 13.50 6.82
CA TRP A 74 0.87 13.40 5.49
C TRP A 74 0.77 14.71 4.68
N GLN A 75 -0.25 15.53 4.94
CA GLN A 75 -0.40 16.85 4.32
C GLN A 75 0.77 17.78 4.70
N ALA A 76 1.38 17.56 5.86
CA ALA A 76 2.54 18.32 6.32
C ALA A 76 3.89 17.91 5.67
N ARG A 77 3.90 16.90 4.78
CA ARG A 77 5.13 16.41 4.12
C ARG A 77 5.16 16.66 2.60
N ALA A 78 4.09 17.23 2.04
CA ALA A 78 3.97 17.57 0.63
C ALA A 78 4.52 18.97 0.36
#